data_AF-N4XSM5-F1
#
_entry.id   AF-N4XSM5-F1
#
_cell.length_a   1.000
_cell.length_b   1.000
_cell.length_c   1.000
_cell.angle_alpha   90.00
_cell.angle_beta   90.00
_cell.angle_gamma   90.00
#
_symmetry.space_group_name_H-M   'P 1'
#
loop_
_entity.id
_entity.type
_entity.pdbx_description
1 polymer ?
#
loop_
_entity_poly.entity_id
_entity_poly.type
_entity_poly.pdbx_seq_one_letter_code
_entity_poly.pdbx_strand_id
1 'polypeptide(L)'
;MIEPARRRSVELPNEVLYKIILFTLGHNGSVIHGQYYDILAKSALFEQLANFLCVSSKFRDLTMSVFYGLHKFKFPIDFEPRRSLVNKHGNTRNPLLPPIWALSSLRRITLEIAITDSRLELPHPTRRGFLNRDTHEPREVIWFRSIKNLYRYCPGARVLRLLTDHMKDLTVLDIHILENFRHKDKQEAIDLYRAAGFKIRADEVNVRITNLFTPDFPQKPWYPDLVNALNIEKRVIATNGGDCH
;
A
#
# COMPACT_ATOMS: atom_id res chain seq x y z
N MET A 1 1.72 -21.82 57.02
CA MET A 1 1.98 -20.73 56.06
C MET A 1 2.68 -21.38 54.87
N ILE A 2 1.99 -21.63 53.76
CA ILE A 2 2.57 -22.29 52.58
C ILE A 2 3.12 -21.16 51.70
N GLU A 3 4.45 -21.08 51.56
CA GLU A 3 5.04 -20.17 50.58
C GLU A 3 4.54 -20.58 49.18
N PRO A 4 3.98 -19.66 48.39
CA PRO A 4 3.59 -19.98 47.02
C PRO A 4 4.84 -20.41 46.27
N ALA A 5 4.79 -21.59 45.65
CA ALA A 5 5.88 -22.12 44.85
C ALA A 5 6.35 -21.04 43.85
N ARG A 6 7.65 -20.73 43.85
CA ARG A 6 8.25 -19.79 42.88
C ARG A 6 7.77 -20.20 41.49
N ARG A 7 6.99 -19.33 40.82
CA ARG A 7 6.65 -19.51 39.41
C ARG A 7 7.95 -19.63 38.64
N ARG A 8 8.30 -20.84 38.22
CA ARG A 8 9.35 -21.05 37.22
C ARG A 8 8.76 -20.57 35.90
N SER A 9 9.06 -19.32 35.52
CA SER A 9 8.79 -18.88 34.15
C SER A 9 9.78 -19.61 33.25
N VAL A 10 9.36 -20.76 32.71
CA VAL A 10 10.10 -21.40 31.64
C VAL A 10 9.87 -20.53 30.40
N GLU A 11 10.86 -19.70 30.06
CA GLU A 11 10.84 -19.02 28.78
C GLU A 11 11.12 -20.05 27.68
N LEU A 12 10.17 -20.23 26.78
CA LEU A 12 10.39 -21.05 25.59
C LEU A 12 11.43 -20.37 24.68
N PRO A 13 12.30 -21.16 24.01
CA PRO A 13 13.20 -20.63 22.99
C PRO A 13 12.45 -19.92 21.86
N ASN A 14 13.10 -18.93 21.23
CA ASN A 14 12.51 -18.14 20.16
C ASN A 14 12.06 -19.00 18.98
N GLU A 15 12.79 -20.08 18.69
CA GLU A 15 12.50 -21.02 17.61
C GLU A 15 11.18 -21.76 17.85
N VAL A 16 10.88 -22.08 19.11
CA VAL A 16 9.62 -22.74 19.49
C VAL A 16 8.47 -21.74 19.40
N LEU A 17 8.65 -20.53 19.94
CA LEU A 17 7.65 -19.47 19.87
C LEU A 17 7.34 -19.08 18.42
N TYR A 18 8.36 -19.00 17.57
CA TYR A 18 8.21 -18.75 16.13
C TYR A 18 7.32 -19.79 15.47
N LYS A 19 7.54 -21.08 15.74
CA LYS A 19 6.71 -22.16 15.20
C LYS A 19 5.27 -22.09 15.70
N ILE A 20 5.06 -21.76 16.98
CA ILE A 20 3.71 -21.58 17.54
C ILE A 20 3.00 -20.43 16.83
N ILE A 21 3.65 -19.27 16.69
CA ILE A 21 3.08 -18.10 16.01
C ILE A 21 2.76 -18.45 14.55
N LEU A 22 3.72 -19.04 13.83
CA LEU A 22 3.54 -19.41 12.43
C LEU A 22 2.46 -20.48 12.25
N PHE A 23 2.29 -21.41 13.19
CA PHE A 23 1.23 -22.42 13.09
C PHE A 23 -0.14 -21.82 13.41
N THR A 24 -0.21 -20.91 14.40
CA THR A 24 -1.49 -20.37 14.89
C THR A 24 -2.00 -19.25 13.99
N LEU A 25 -1.12 -18.33 13.58
CA LEU A 25 -1.43 -17.28 12.61
C LEU A 25 -1.23 -17.76 11.16
N GLY A 26 -0.87 -19.04 11.01
CA GLY A 26 -0.41 -19.67 9.80
C GLY A 26 -1.41 -19.65 8.69
N HIS A 27 -1.35 -18.59 7.90
CA HIS A 27 -1.97 -18.60 6.59
C HIS A 27 -1.00 -19.34 5.65
N ASN A 28 -1.02 -20.68 5.68
CA ASN A 28 -0.18 -21.65 4.93
C ASN A 28 0.37 -21.18 3.56
N GLY A 29 1.33 -20.26 3.52
CA GLY A 29 1.83 -19.63 2.28
C GLY A 29 0.81 -18.74 1.53
N SER A 30 -0.31 -18.45 2.16
CA SER A 30 -1.47 -17.78 1.58
C SER A 30 -1.35 -16.25 1.67
N VAL A 31 -2.03 -15.56 0.76
CA VAL A 31 -1.93 -14.09 0.63
C VAL A 31 -2.95 -13.41 1.54
N ILE A 32 -2.48 -12.53 2.42
CA ILE A 32 -3.34 -11.72 3.29
C ILE A 32 -3.83 -10.51 2.51
N HIS A 33 -5.15 -10.41 2.30
CA HIS A 33 -5.75 -9.30 1.56
C HIS A 33 -6.00 -8.06 2.43
N GLY A 34 -5.82 -6.88 1.83
CA GLY A 34 -6.06 -5.57 2.45
C GLY A 34 -7.46 -5.39 3.04
N GLN A 35 -8.48 -6.08 2.50
CA GLN A 35 -9.86 -6.04 3.02
C GLN A 35 -9.97 -6.42 4.49
N TYR A 36 -9.09 -7.30 4.97
CA TYR A 36 -9.11 -7.70 6.37
C TYR A 36 -8.74 -6.53 7.30
N TYR A 37 -8.13 -5.47 6.79
CA TYR A 37 -7.86 -4.24 7.54
C TYR A 37 -9.08 -3.31 7.69
N ASP A 38 -10.06 -3.35 6.78
CA ASP A 38 -11.32 -2.60 6.94
C ASP A 38 -12.24 -3.33 7.95
N ILE A 39 -12.14 -4.66 7.96
CA ILE A 39 -12.87 -5.55 8.85
C ILE A 39 -11.99 -6.00 10.04
N LEU A 40 -11.07 -5.15 10.52
CA LEU A 40 -10.19 -5.46 11.67
C LEU A 40 -10.96 -5.96 12.90
N ALA A 41 -12.26 -5.69 12.98
CA ALA A 41 -13.13 -6.11 14.07
C ALA A 41 -13.81 -7.49 13.89
N LYS A 42 -13.71 -8.20 12.75
CA LYS A 42 -14.49 -9.45 12.55
C LYS A 42 -13.77 -10.63 11.90
N SER A 43 -12.47 -10.56 11.63
CA SER A 43 -11.73 -11.73 11.15
C SER A 43 -10.99 -12.43 12.30
N ALA A 44 -11.16 -13.74 12.42
CA ALA A 44 -10.51 -14.54 13.46
C ALA A 44 -8.98 -14.39 13.45
N LEU A 45 -8.38 -14.16 12.27
CA LEU A 45 -6.94 -13.94 12.11
C LEU A 45 -6.45 -12.69 12.87
N PHE A 46 -7.17 -11.57 12.75
CA PHE A 46 -6.74 -10.32 13.39
C PHE A 46 -7.06 -10.29 14.89
N GLU A 47 -8.10 -11.01 15.32
CA GLU A 47 -8.35 -11.26 16.74
C GLU A 47 -7.23 -12.10 17.37
N GLN A 48 -6.81 -13.18 16.70
CA GLN A 48 -5.66 -13.97 17.11
C GLN A 48 -4.39 -13.12 17.13
N LEU A 49 -4.12 -12.34 16.07
CA LEU A 49 -2.99 -11.42 16.06
C LEU A 49 -3.00 -10.48 17.27
N ALA A 50 -4.14 -9.85 17.57
CA ALA A 50 -4.28 -8.95 18.72
C ALA A 50 -3.96 -9.67 20.05
N ASN A 51 -4.46 -10.90 20.23
CA ASN A 51 -4.17 -11.70 21.42
C ASN A 51 -2.67 -12.00 21.56
N PHE A 52 -2.00 -12.37 20.47
CA PHE A 52 -0.56 -12.62 20.46
C PHE A 52 0.26 -11.35 20.77
N LEU A 53 -0.15 -10.20 20.25
CA LEU A 53 0.54 -8.92 20.52
C LEU A 53 0.45 -8.47 21.99
N CYS A 54 -0.48 -9.02 22.78
CA CYS A 54 -0.71 -8.66 24.18
C CYS A 54 -0.02 -9.59 25.20
N VAL A 55 0.61 -10.70 24.79
CA VAL A 55 1.18 -11.69 25.73
C VAL A 55 2.39 -11.13 26.48
N SER A 56 3.38 -10.58 25.76
CA SER A 56 4.58 -9.94 26.31
C SER A 56 5.28 -9.12 25.24
N SER A 57 6.22 -8.24 25.62
CA SER A 57 7.00 -7.45 24.65
C SER A 57 7.81 -8.34 23.69
N LYS A 58 8.54 -9.33 24.22
CA LYS A 58 9.31 -10.30 23.44
C LYS A 58 8.42 -11.05 22.44
N PHE A 59 7.24 -11.49 22.89
CA PHE A 59 6.32 -12.24 22.04
C PHE A 59 5.63 -11.36 21.00
N ARG A 60 5.35 -10.09 21.35
CA ARG A 60 4.87 -9.07 20.41
C ARG A 60 5.87 -8.84 19.29
N ASP A 61 7.14 -8.62 19.60
CA ASP A 61 8.18 -8.36 18.59
C ASP A 61 8.36 -9.55 17.65
N LEU A 62 8.39 -10.77 18.22
CA LEU A 62 8.46 -11.99 17.44
C LEU A 62 7.21 -12.19 16.56
N THR A 63 6.03 -11.92 17.11
CA THR A 63 4.76 -12.01 16.37
C THR A 63 4.72 -11.04 15.20
N MET A 64 5.13 -9.80 15.42
CA MET A 64 5.23 -8.79 14.36
C MET A 64 6.19 -9.24 13.26
N SER A 65 7.38 -9.72 13.64
CA SER A 65 8.39 -10.20 12.70
C SER A 65 7.90 -11.40 11.88
N VAL A 66 7.19 -12.34 12.50
CA VAL A 66 6.65 -13.53 11.81
C VAL A 66 5.49 -13.15 10.91
N PHE A 67 4.50 -12.46 11.46
CA PHE A 67 3.27 -12.15 10.75
C PHE A 67 3.53 -11.23 9.55
N TYR A 68 4.17 -10.08 9.77
CA TYR A 68 4.40 -9.08 8.72
C TYR A 68 5.64 -9.37 7.88
N GLY A 69 6.59 -10.14 8.42
CA GLY A 69 7.86 -10.44 7.74
C GLY A 69 7.80 -11.62 6.77
N LEU A 70 6.97 -12.62 7.05
CA LEU A 70 6.96 -13.87 6.27
C LEU A 70 5.77 -13.97 5.32
N HIS A 71 4.62 -13.39 5.70
CA HIS A 71 3.42 -13.45 4.87
C HIS A 71 3.49 -12.45 3.71
N LYS A 72 2.78 -12.79 2.64
CA LYS A 72 2.58 -11.90 1.49
C LYS A 72 1.28 -11.13 1.69
N PHE A 73 1.32 -9.82 1.52
CA PHE A 73 0.15 -8.96 1.65
C PHE A 73 -0.25 -8.40 0.29
N LYS A 74 -1.54 -8.46 -0.05
CA LYS A 74 -2.08 -7.89 -1.30
C LYS A 74 -3.09 -6.79 -1.02
N PHE A 75 -2.85 -5.63 -1.60
CA PHE A 75 -3.63 -4.41 -1.43
C PHE A 75 -4.21 -3.95 -2.79
N PRO A 76 -5.27 -4.61 -3.31
CA PRO A 76 -5.95 -4.17 -4.52
C PRO A 76 -6.78 -2.89 -4.28
N ILE A 77 -7.16 -2.24 -5.38
CA ILE A 77 -8.07 -1.07 -5.34
C ILE A 77 -9.54 -1.50 -5.20
N ASP A 78 -9.89 -2.66 -5.75
CA ASP A 78 -11.27 -3.15 -5.84
C ASP A 78 -11.60 -4.10 -4.67
N PHE A 79 -12.49 -3.65 -3.79
CA PHE A 79 -13.02 -4.51 -2.72
C PHE A 79 -14.55 -4.58 -2.66
N GLU A 80 -15.30 -3.74 -3.40
CA GLU A 80 -16.77 -3.84 -3.43
C GLU A 80 -17.38 -3.44 -4.79
N PRO A 81 -18.30 -4.24 -5.35
CA PRO A 81 -19.16 -3.83 -6.47
C PRO A 81 -20.15 -2.70 -6.11
N ARG A 82 -20.29 -2.36 -4.82
CA ARG A 82 -21.39 -1.55 -4.27
C ARG A 82 -21.02 -0.11 -3.92
N ARG A 83 -19.74 0.26 -3.96
CA ARG A 83 -19.27 1.63 -3.70
C ARG A 83 -18.60 2.18 -4.94
N SER A 84 -18.93 3.42 -5.31
CA SER A 84 -18.24 4.14 -6.38
C SER A 84 -16.72 4.08 -6.14
N LEU A 85 -16.01 3.42 -7.06
CA LEU A 85 -14.54 3.27 -7.05
C LEU A 85 -13.83 4.61 -7.14
N VAL A 86 -14.55 5.67 -7.49
CA VAL A 86 -14.08 7.05 -7.55
C VAL A 86 -14.62 7.89 -6.39
N ASN A 87 -13.84 8.87 -5.98
CA ASN A 87 -14.28 9.88 -5.02
C ASN A 87 -15.12 10.98 -5.70
N LYS A 88 -15.59 11.96 -4.93
CA LYS A 88 -16.37 13.12 -5.45
C LYS A 88 -15.66 13.92 -6.55
N HIS A 89 -14.34 13.80 -6.64
CA HIS A 89 -13.49 14.43 -7.64
C HIS A 89 -13.19 13.52 -8.85
N GLY A 90 -13.84 12.36 -8.96
CA GLY A 90 -13.63 11.43 -10.07
C GLY A 90 -12.33 10.65 -10.02
N ASN A 91 -11.60 10.71 -8.89
CA ASN A 91 -10.32 10.00 -8.73
C ASN A 91 -10.53 8.70 -7.97
N THR A 92 -9.89 7.63 -8.43
CA THR A 92 -9.94 6.29 -7.84
C THR A 92 -9.52 6.31 -6.37
N ARG A 93 -10.22 5.56 -5.52
CA ARG A 93 -9.92 5.46 -4.08
C ARG A 93 -8.58 4.76 -3.82
N ASN A 94 -8.06 4.93 -2.60
CA ASN A 94 -6.88 4.21 -2.14
C ASN A 94 -7.19 2.75 -1.84
N PRO A 95 -6.22 1.84 -2.03
CA PRO A 95 -6.29 0.53 -1.43
C PRO A 95 -6.35 0.64 0.10
N LEU A 96 -6.94 -0.36 0.74
CA LEU A 96 -6.99 -0.48 2.20
C LEU A 96 -5.61 -0.89 2.71
N LEU A 97 -4.90 0.04 3.34
CA LEU A 97 -3.58 -0.19 3.92
C LEU A 97 -3.68 -0.43 5.43
N PRO A 98 -2.71 -1.14 6.03
CA PRO A 98 -2.62 -1.26 7.47
C PRO A 98 -2.44 0.10 8.17
N PRO A 99 -2.68 0.17 9.49
CA PRO A 99 -2.25 1.28 10.31
C PRO A 99 -0.74 1.54 10.23
N ILE A 100 -0.30 2.77 10.48
CA ILE A 100 1.10 3.22 10.35
C ILE A 100 2.09 2.32 11.11
N TRP A 101 1.73 1.86 12.31
CA TRP A 101 2.59 1.00 13.14
C TRP A 101 2.89 -0.36 12.50
N ALA A 102 2.04 -0.85 11.59
CA ALA A 102 2.24 -2.11 10.88
C ALA A 102 2.99 -1.92 9.55
N LEU A 103 2.94 -0.73 8.96
CA LEU A 103 3.58 -0.46 7.65
C LEU A 103 5.08 -0.72 7.67
N SER A 104 5.77 -0.35 8.74
CA SER A 104 7.22 -0.56 8.88
C SER A 104 7.62 -2.03 9.03
N SER A 105 6.68 -2.89 9.43
CA SER A 105 6.93 -4.31 9.66
C SER A 105 6.69 -5.16 8.42
N LEU A 106 6.01 -4.62 7.41
CA LEU A 106 5.77 -5.31 6.14
C LEU A 106 7.09 -5.59 5.42
N ARG A 107 7.22 -6.79 4.84
CA ARG A 107 8.37 -7.17 4.02
C ARG A 107 8.00 -7.50 2.59
N ARG A 108 6.83 -8.08 2.34
CA ARG A 108 6.45 -8.60 1.02
C ARG A 108 5.05 -8.14 0.65
N ILE A 109 4.95 -7.18 -0.26
CA ILE A 109 3.67 -6.57 -0.61
C ILE A 109 3.42 -6.56 -2.11
N THR A 110 2.18 -6.82 -2.48
CA THR A 110 1.61 -6.53 -3.79
C THR A 110 0.59 -5.41 -3.64
N LEU A 111 0.75 -4.33 -4.40
CA LEU A 111 0.01 -3.10 -4.23
C LEU A 111 -0.55 -2.61 -5.57
N GLU A 112 -1.84 -2.29 -5.61
CA GLU A 112 -2.43 -1.57 -6.73
C GLU A 112 -2.69 -0.12 -6.32
N ILE A 113 -2.22 0.82 -7.12
CA ILE A 113 -2.48 2.26 -6.92
C ILE A 113 -2.96 2.90 -8.21
N ALA A 114 -3.82 3.91 -8.07
CA ALA A 114 -4.25 4.73 -9.19
C ALA A 114 -3.63 6.12 -9.09
N ILE A 115 -3.00 6.56 -10.19
CA ILE A 115 -2.37 7.87 -10.31
C ILE A 115 -3.07 8.71 -11.38
N THR A 116 -3.14 10.02 -11.16
CA THR A 116 -3.87 10.94 -12.03
C THR A 116 -3.12 12.27 -12.11
N ASP A 117 -3.32 13.01 -13.20
CA ASP A 117 -2.78 14.37 -13.40
C ASP A 117 -3.82 15.47 -13.17
N SER A 118 -5.03 15.07 -12.81
CA SER A 118 -6.19 15.95 -12.75
C SER A 118 -7.22 15.49 -11.73
N ARG A 119 -8.18 16.37 -11.48
CA ARG A 119 -9.42 16.12 -10.76
C ARG A 119 -10.61 16.64 -11.55
N LEU A 120 -11.78 16.09 -11.30
CA LEU A 120 -13.03 16.72 -11.73
C LEU A 120 -13.45 17.82 -10.76
N GLU A 121 -14.14 18.83 -11.29
CA GLU A 121 -14.88 19.80 -10.49
C GLU A 121 -15.91 19.11 -9.57
N LEU A 122 -16.22 19.75 -8.45
CA LEU A 122 -17.30 19.27 -7.59
C LEU A 122 -18.64 19.47 -8.29
N PRO A 123 -19.59 18.53 -8.14
CA PRO A 123 -20.94 18.72 -8.66
C PRO A 123 -21.58 19.96 -7.99
N HIS A 124 -22.24 20.79 -8.81
CA HIS A 124 -22.84 22.04 -8.36
C HIS A 124 -23.90 21.77 -7.26
N PRO A 125 -23.84 22.43 -6.10
CA PRO A 125 -24.67 22.08 -4.94
C PRO A 125 -26.17 22.22 -5.20
N THR A 126 -26.59 23.23 -5.96
CA THR A 126 -28.01 23.46 -6.34
C THR A 126 -28.53 22.52 -7.42
N ARG A 127 -27.66 21.78 -8.11
CA ARG A 127 -28.04 20.81 -9.16
C ARG A 127 -28.12 19.37 -8.65
N ARG A 128 -27.79 19.12 -7.37
CA ARG A 128 -27.89 17.80 -6.73
C ARG A 128 -29.32 17.26 -6.66
N GLY A 129 -30.34 18.11 -6.75
CA GLY A 129 -31.74 17.74 -6.58
C GLY A 129 -32.45 17.23 -7.84
N PHE A 130 -31.86 17.37 -9.04
CA PHE A 130 -32.59 17.18 -10.30
C PHE A 130 -31.97 16.17 -11.28
N LEU A 131 -30.87 15.52 -10.91
CA LEU A 131 -30.17 14.64 -11.85
C LEU A 131 -30.49 13.19 -11.54
N ASN A 132 -31.26 12.59 -12.46
CA ASN A 132 -31.38 11.15 -12.58
C ASN A 132 -29.99 10.51 -12.52
N ARG A 133 -29.94 9.31 -11.93
CA ARG A 133 -28.73 8.50 -11.73
C ARG A 133 -27.91 8.29 -13.03
N ASP A 134 -28.51 8.54 -14.19
CA ASP A 134 -27.97 8.28 -15.52
C ASP A 134 -27.49 9.53 -16.27
N THR A 135 -27.80 10.75 -15.81
CA THR A 135 -27.29 11.98 -16.44
C THR A 135 -25.97 12.38 -15.80
N HIS A 136 -24.87 11.88 -16.37
CA HIS A 136 -23.53 12.36 -16.05
C HIS A 136 -23.39 13.81 -16.55
N GLU A 137 -23.57 14.79 -15.65
CA GLU A 137 -23.19 16.16 -15.98
C GLU A 137 -21.71 16.20 -16.39
N PRO A 138 -21.37 16.80 -17.54
CA PRO A 138 -19.99 17.01 -17.91
C PRO A 138 -19.34 17.93 -16.87
N ARG A 139 -18.37 17.38 -16.13
CA ARG A 139 -17.59 18.11 -15.12
C ARG A 139 -16.29 18.61 -15.74
N GLU A 140 -15.91 19.83 -15.42
CA GLU A 140 -14.64 20.38 -15.87
C GLU A 140 -13.47 19.58 -15.29
N VAL A 141 -12.44 19.36 -16.13
CA VAL A 141 -11.18 18.74 -15.73
C VAL A 141 -10.22 19.82 -15.24
N ILE A 142 -9.80 19.71 -13.99
CA ILE A 142 -8.89 20.65 -13.34
C ILE A 142 -7.53 19.98 -13.14
N TRP A 143 -6.53 20.49 -13.85
CA TRP A 143 -5.16 19.99 -13.86
C TRP A 143 -4.41 20.25 -12.56
N PHE A 144 -3.53 19.34 -12.18
CA PHE A 144 -2.63 19.56 -11.05
C PHE A 144 -1.48 20.47 -11.44
N ARG A 145 -1.41 21.63 -10.80
CA ARG A 145 -0.34 22.62 -10.99
C ARG A 145 0.70 22.66 -9.85
N SER A 146 0.56 21.81 -8.84
CA SER A 146 1.46 21.81 -7.68
C SER A 146 1.43 20.48 -6.92
N ILE A 147 2.52 20.18 -6.21
CA ILE A 147 2.64 18.98 -5.36
C ILE A 147 1.54 18.96 -4.29
N LYS A 148 1.16 20.15 -3.77
CA LYS A 148 0.05 20.29 -2.84
C LYS A 148 -1.27 19.81 -3.44
N ASN A 149 -1.55 20.15 -4.69
CA ASN A 149 -2.75 19.66 -5.40
C ASN A 149 -2.67 18.16 -5.63
N LEU A 150 -1.51 17.65 -6.04
CA LEU A 150 -1.26 16.24 -6.23
C LEU A 150 -1.62 15.43 -4.96
N TYR A 151 -1.05 15.78 -3.80
CA TYR A 151 -1.35 15.07 -2.54
C TYR A 151 -2.78 15.27 -2.04
N ARG A 152 -3.39 16.42 -2.33
CA ARG A 152 -4.77 16.70 -1.92
C ARG A 152 -5.77 15.82 -2.68
N TYR A 153 -5.53 15.62 -3.98
CA TYR A 153 -6.56 15.07 -4.87
C TYR A 153 -6.22 13.72 -5.51
N CYS A 154 -4.94 13.34 -5.64
CA CYS A 154 -4.53 12.02 -6.11
C CYS A 154 -4.30 11.07 -4.93
N PRO A 155 -5.18 10.07 -4.71
CA PRO A 155 -5.02 9.16 -3.59
C PRO A 155 -3.74 8.30 -3.74
N GLY A 156 -3.43 7.81 -4.95
CA GLY A 156 -2.20 7.04 -5.20
C GLY A 156 -0.92 7.80 -4.86
N ALA A 157 -0.85 9.12 -5.11
CA ALA A 157 0.29 9.94 -4.69
C ALA A 157 0.47 9.97 -3.17
N ARG A 158 -0.63 9.93 -2.39
CA ARG A 158 -0.54 9.81 -0.93
C ARG A 158 -0.04 8.43 -0.51
N VAL A 159 -0.43 7.37 -1.20
CA VAL A 159 0.10 6.02 -0.94
C VAL A 159 1.59 5.96 -1.22
N LEU A 160 2.04 6.49 -2.37
CA LEU A 160 3.47 6.58 -2.70
C LEU A 160 4.27 7.35 -1.64
N ARG A 161 3.69 8.43 -1.11
CA ARG A 161 4.27 9.16 0.03
C ARG A 161 4.33 8.30 1.30
N LEU A 162 3.26 7.57 1.63
CA LEU A 162 3.26 6.66 2.78
C LEU A 162 4.31 5.56 2.65
N LEU A 163 4.50 5.00 1.45
CA LEU A 163 5.56 4.03 1.19
C LEU A 163 6.94 4.65 1.41
N THR A 164 7.16 5.86 0.88
CA THR A 164 8.40 6.63 1.04
C THR A 164 8.72 6.89 2.51
N ASP A 165 7.72 7.31 3.29
CA ASP A 165 7.90 7.77 4.66
C ASP A 165 8.02 6.60 5.66
N HIS A 166 7.29 5.49 5.44
CA HIS A 166 7.07 4.45 6.46
C HIS A 166 7.51 3.03 6.08
N MET A 167 7.70 2.69 4.81
CA MET A 167 8.01 1.32 4.38
C MET A 167 9.47 1.18 3.95
N LYS A 168 10.39 1.29 4.91
CA LYS A 168 11.84 1.35 4.64
C LYS A 168 12.50 -0.01 4.46
N ASP A 169 11.87 -1.08 4.93
CA ASP A 169 12.47 -2.43 5.04
C ASP A 169 11.83 -3.46 4.10
N LEU A 170 11.09 -3.04 3.08
CA LEU A 170 10.50 -3.95 2.10
C LEU A 170 11.57 -4.84 1.46
N THR A 171 11.33 -6.15 1.44
CA THR A 171 12.12 -7.12 0.69
C THR A 171 11.57 -7.27 -0.72
N VAL A 172 10.25 -7.41 -0.86
CA VAL A 172 9.59 -7.57 -2.17
C VAL A 172 8.47 -6.53 -2.31
N LEU A 173 8.50 -5.78 -3.40
CA LEU A 173 7.46 -4.85 -3.81
C LEU A 173 6.99 -5.16 -5.22
N ASP A 174 5.79 -5.69 -5.35
CA ASP A 174 5.07 -5.76 -6.61
C ASP A 174 4.07 -4.61 -6.66
N ILE A 175 4.27 -3.63 -7.54
CA ILE A 175 3.38 -2.48 -7.66
C ILE A 175 2.75 -2.42 -9.05
N HIS A 176 1.42 -2.36 -9.07
CA HIS A 176 0.65 -2.14 -10.28
C HIS A 176 0.00 -0.76 -10.23
N ILE A 177 0.40 0.07 -11.18
CA ILE A 177 -0.01 1.46 -11.31
C ILE A 177 -1.08 1.56 -12.40
N LEU A 178 -2.28 1.97 -12.02
CA LEU A 178 -3.37 2.34 -12.90
C LEU A 178 -3.28 3.84 -13.20
N GLU A 179 -2.83 4.21 -14.38
CA GLU A 179 -2.73 5.61 -14.77
C GLU A 179 -4.03 6.12 -15.42
N ASN A 180 -4.43 7.33 -15.06
CA ASN A 180 -5.48 8.10 -15.74
C ASN A 180 -5.00 9.53 -15.99
N PHE A 181 -3.96 9.66 -16.81
CA PHE A 181 -3.43 10.96 -17.21
C PHE A 181 -4.28 11.47 -18.38
N ARG A 182 -4.98 12.60 -18.18
CA ARG A 182 -5.85 13.21 -19.20
C ARG A 182 -5.18 14.38 -19.93
N HIS A 183 -4.10 14.93 -19.37
CA HIS A 183 -3.40 16.07 -19.94
C HIS A 183 -2.73 15.67 -21.25
N LYS A 184 -2.71 16.56 -22.25
CA LYS A 184 -2.05 16.25 -23.53
C LYS A 184 -0.53 16.18 -23.35
N ASP A 185 0.01 17.12 -22.60
CA ASP A 185 1.42 17.11 -22.21
C ASP A 185 1.60 16.18 -21.00
N LYS A 186 2.12 14.97 -21.26
CA LYS A 186 2.42 14.01 -20.19
C LYS A 186 3.65 14.41 -19.39
N GLN A 187 4.56 15.18 -19.98
CA GLN A 187 5.81 15.53 -19.34
C GLN A 187 5.59 16.47 -18.17
N GLU A 188 4.72 17.47 -18.32
CA GLU A 188 4.36 18.39 -17.22
C GLU A 188 3.81 17.63 -16.00
N ALA A 189 2.96 16.62 -16.24
CA ALA A 189 2.43 15.78 -15.16
C ALA A 189 3.53 14.92 -14.53
N ILE A 190 4.39 14.28 -15.34
CA ILE A 190 5.50 13.45 -14.85
C ILE A 190 6.50 14.29 -14.04
N ASP A 191 6.79 15.51 -14.47
CA ASP A 191 7.68 16.44 -13.77
C ASP A 191 7.11 16.80 -12.40
N LEU A 192 5.78 16.91 -12.26
CA LEU A 192 5.13 17.10 -10.97
C LEU A 192 5.31 15.90 -10.04
N TYR A 193 5.21 14.68 -10.58
CA TYR A 193 5.51 13.45 -9.82
C TYR A 193 6.98 13.35 -9.44
N ARG A 194 7.90 13.77 -10.32
CA ARG A 194 9.34 13.82 -10.02
C ARG A 194 9.64 14.83 -8.91
N ALA A 195 9.05 16.02 -8.99
CA ALA A 195 9.20 17.08 -8.00
C ALA A 195 8.62 16.69 -6.63
N ALA A 196 7.66 15.76 -6.58
CA ALA A 196 7.11 15.23 -5.33
C ALA A 196 8.12 14.40 -4.52
N GLY A 197 9.22 13.95 -5.15
CA GLY A 197 10.40 13.42 -4.46
C GLY A 197 10.18 12.08 -3.77
N PHE A 198 9.36 11.20 -4.37
CA PHE A 198 9.18 9.84 -3.86
C PHE A 198 10.52 9.10 -3.79
N LYS A 199 10.64 8.15 -2.86
CA LYS A 199 11.84 7.33 -2.68
C LYS A 199 11.47 5.98 -2.11
N ILE A 200 11.06 5.07 -2.99
CA ILE A 200 10.55 3.75 -2.61
C ILE A 200 11.61 2.72 -2.96
N ARG A 201 11.99 1.89 -1.99
CA ARG A 201 13.10 0.95 -2.13
C ARG A 201 12.76 -0.41 -1.55
N ALA A 202 12.97 -1.45 -2.34
CA ALA A 202 12.88 -2.84 -1.90
C ALA A 202 14.02 -3.68 -2.50
N ASP A 203 14.31 -4.83 -1.94
CA ASP A 203 15.37 -5.72 -2.46
C ASP A 203 14.97 -6.34 -3.80
N GLU A 204 13.67 -6.52 -4.04
CA GLU A 204 13.06 -6.91 -5.32
C GLU A 204 11.89 -5.96 -5.63
N VAL A 205 11.87 -5.42 -6.85
CA VAL A 205 10.85 -4.47 -7.30
C VAL A 205 10.33 -4.91 -8.66
N ASN A 206 9.01 -5.09 -8.76
CA ASN A 206 8.30 -5.30 -10.02
C ASN A 206 7.28 -4.18 -10.21
N VAL A 207 7.44 -3.39 -11.27
CA VAL A 207 6.51 -2.29 -11.60
C VAL A 207 5.74 -2.64 -12.86
N ARG A 208 4.41 -2.58 -12.78
CA ARG A 208 3.51 -2.67 -13.94
C ARG A 208 2.73 -1.37 -14.06
N ILE A 209 2.63 -0.81 -15.26
CA ILE A 209 1.76 0.34 -15.53
C ILE A 209 0.73 -0.06 -16.58
N THR A 210 -0.55 0.21 -16.31
CA THR A 210 -1.63 0.07 -17.30
C THR A 210 -2.53 1.29 -17.26
N ASN A 211 -3.22 1.57 -18.36
CA ASN A 211 -4.24 2.62 -18.35
C ASN A 211 -5.47 2.14 -17.57
N LEU A 212 -6.07 3.03 -16.77
CA LEU A 212 -7.24 2.73 -15.93
C LEU A 212 -8.46 2.26 -16.74
N PHE A 213 -8.67 2.82 -17.93
CA PHE A 213 -9.83 2.54 -18.78
C PHE A 213 -9.54 1.57 -19.92
N THR A 214 -8.27 1.40 -20.26
CA THR A 214 -7.80 0.59 -21.38
C THR A 214 -6.63 -0.30 -20.95
N PRO A 215 -6.85 -1.21 -19.99
CA PRO A 215 -5.76 -1.97 -19.36
C PRO A 215 -5.06 -2.95 -20.29
N ASP A 216 -5.75 -3.42 -21.34
CA ASP A 216 -5.24 -4.40 -22.30
C ASP A 216 -4.42 -3.78 -23.45
N PHE A 217 -4.30 -2.44 -23.47
CA PHE A 217 -3.52 -1.75 -24.49
C PHE A 217 -2.02 -1.83 -24.23
N PRO A 218 -1.17 -1.77 -25.28
CA PRO A 218 0.27 -1.86 -25.14
C PRO A 218 0.84 -0.76 -24.24
N GLN A 219 2.03 -1.01 -23.69
CA GLN A 219 2.73 -0.02 -22.88
C GLN A 219 2.93 1.28 -23.66
N LYS A 220 2.62 2.40 -23.03
CA LYS A 220 2.77 3.71 -23.66
C LYS A 220 4.24 4.14 -23.61
N PRO A 221 4.75 4.85 -24.64
CA PRO A 221 6.17 5.24 -24.72
C PRO A 221 6.71 6.03 -23.53
N TRP A 222 5.85 6.80 -22.84
CA TRP A 222 6.23 7.66 -21.70
C TRP A 222 6.18 6.95 -20.33
N TYR A 223 5.75 5.68 -20.27
CA TYR A 223 5.71 4.93 -19.00
C TYR A 223 7.07 4.79 -18.31
N PRO A 224 8.20 4.57 -19.02
CA PRO A 224 9.52 4.55 -18.39
C PRO A 224 9.84 5.86 -17.65
N ASP A 225 9.51 7.02 -18.23
CA ASP A 225 9.77 8.32 -17.59
C ASP A 225 8.95 8.51 -16.32
N LEU A 226 7.72 7.99 -16.30
CA LEU A 226 6.88 7.95 -15.12
C LEU A 226 7.48 7.03 -14.04
N VAL A 227 7.92 5.82 -14.38
CA VAL A 227 8.60 4.92 -13.41
C VAL A 227 9.80 5.62 -12.79
N ASN A 228 10.63 6.25 -13.62
CA ASN A 228 11.80 7.01 -13.17
C ASN A 228 11.40 8.18 -12.26
N ALA A 229 10.33 8.92 -12.59
CA ALA A 229 9.83 10.02 -11.76
C ALA A 229 9.27 9.56 -10.41
N LEU A 230 8.71 8.35 -10.34
CA LEU A 230 8.23 7.76 -9.09
C LEU A 230 9.34 7.19 -8.21
N ASN A 231 10.57 7.05 -8.75
CA ASN A 231 11.76 6.64 -8.02
C ASN A 231 11.51 5.36 -7.18
N ILE A 232 10.97 4.34 -7.85
CA ILE A 232 10.70 3.01 -7.30
C ILE A 232 11.83 2.11 -7.76
N GLU A 233 12.78 1.85 -6.86
CA GLU A 233 14.06 1.27 -7.22
C GLU A 233 14.39 0.02 -6.40
N LYS A 234 15.11 -0.91 -7.04
CA LYS A 234 15.78 -2.01 -6.35
C LYS A 234 16.87 -1.44 -5.42
N ARG A 235 16.97 -1.94 -4.19
CA ARG A 235 18.09 -1.59 -3.30
C ARG A 235 19.39 -2.10 -3.89
N VAL A 236 20.33 -1.19 -4.11
CA VAL A 236 21.73 -1.54 -4.37
C VAL A 236 22.37 -1.81 -3.01
N ILE A 237 22.56 -3.08 -2.68
CA ILE A 237 23.44 -3.45 -1.58
C ILE A 237 24.85 -3.31 -2.15
N ALA A 238 25.62 -2.33 -1.65
CA ALA A 238 27.05 -2.31 -1.93
C ALA A 238 27.62 -3.61 -1.38
N THR A 239 27.95 -4.55 -2.25
CA THR A 239 28.88 -5.63 -1.92
C THR A 239 30.16 -4.93 -1.51
N ASN A 240 30.43 -4.88 -0.20
CA ASN A 240 31.75 -4.52 0.29
C ASN A 240 32.73 -5.46 -0.42
N GLY A 241 33.48 -4.91 -1.36
CA GLY A 241 34.66 -5.56 -1.93
C GLY A 241 35.66 -5.74 -0.82
N GLY A 242 35.55 -6.85 -0.10
CA GLY A 242 36.60 -7.39 0.73
C GLY A 242 37.48 -8.26 -0.15
N ASP A 243 38.34 -7.63 -0.95
CA ASP A 243 39.52 -8.31 -1.46
C ASP A 243 40.48 -8.47 -0.29
N CYS A 244 40.45 -9.64 0.33
CA CYS A 244 41.55 -10.14 1.14
C CYS A 244 42.51 -10.88 0.21
N HIS A 245 43.62 -10.23 -0.13
CA HIS A 245 44.85 -10.89 -0.56
C HIS A 245 45.99 -10.49 0.36
#